data_AF-A0A093IBD7-F1
#
_entry.id   AF-A0A093IBD7-F1
#
_cell.length_a   1.000
_cell.length_b   1.000
_cell.length_c   1.000
_cell.angle_alpha   90.00
_cell.angle_beta   90.00
_cell.angle_gamma   90.00
#
_symmetry.space_group_name_H-M   'P 1'
#
loop_
_entity.id
_entity.type
_entity.pdbx_description
1 polymer ?
#
loop_
_entity_poly.entity_id
_entity_poly.type
_entity_poly.pdbx_seq_one_letter_code
_entity_poly.pdbx_strand_id
1 'polypeptide(L)'
;HCNFEFDLCGWKQDESDDTNWNLRTSSIVKMGTAPATDHTLQEPSGHYIFIKNSLFHLPGKKARISSPVLSRRNKNCKVGSSVVLTGMLFCYHMYGAHVGSLIVYQRTTSKHEQILLNLTGSQGNFWQHKALILSGDGEEDFQVVFEGIAGKGLKDGLALDDLTFSREC
;
A
#
# COMPACT_ATOMS: atom_id res chain seq x y z
N HIS A 1 -9.46 1.08 8.71
CA HIS A 1 -8.08 0.95 9.21
C HIS A 1 -7.67 -0.50 9.05
N CYS A 2 -6.45 -0.76 8.58
CA CYS A 2 -5.89 -2.09 8.41
C CYS A 2 -4.40 -2.06 8.74
N ASN A 3 -4.03 -2.80 9.78
CA ASN A 3 -2.66 -2.95 10.29
C ASN A 3 -2.13 -4.38 10.08
N PHE A 4 -2.81 -5.19 9.26
CA PHE A 4 -2.38 -6.52 8.83
C PHE A 4 -2.11 -7.60 9.92
N GLU A 5 -2.37 -7.31 11.20
CA GLU A 5 -2.08 -8.21 12.33
C GLU A 5 -2.81 -9.55 12.31
N PHE A 6 -3.96 -9.61 11.64
CA PHE A 6 -4.79 -10.82 11.59
C PHE A 6 -5.08 -11.28 10.16
N ASP A 7 -5.32 -10.34 9.25
CA ASP A 7 -5.66 -10.60 7.86
C ASP A 7 -5.40 -9.37 6.98
N LEU A 8 -5.86 -9.41 5.72
CA LEU A 8 -5.78 -8.25 4.81
C LEU A 8 -6.92 -7.24 5.03
N CYS A 9 -7.74 -7.35 6.08
CA CYS A 9 -8.85 -6.45 6.42
C CYS A 9 -9.82 -6.16 5.26
N GLY A 10 -10.02 -7.14 4.37
CA GLY A 10 -10.85 -7.01 3.16
C GLY A 10 -10.17 -6.37 1.95
N TRP A 11 -8.89 -5.97 2.07
CA TRP A 11 -8.06 -5.65 0.91
C TRP A 11 -7.86 -6.90 0.04
N LYS A 12 -7.89 -6.71 -1.28
CA LYS A 12 -7.84 -7.80 -2.26
C LYS A 12 -6.64 -7.65 -3.17
N GLN A 13 -5.86 -8.72 -3.32
CA GLN A 13 -4.81 -8.82 -4.33
C GLN A 13 -5.47 -8.86 -5.72
N ASP A 14 -4.90 -8.18 -6.71
CA ASP A 14 -5.35 -8.31 -8.09
C ASP A 14 -4.78 -9.62 -8.67
N GLU A 15 -5.62 -10.51 -9.20
CA GLU A 15 -5.17 -11.82 -9.71
C GLU A 15 -4.51 -11.75 -11.10
N SER A 16 -4.66 -10.62 -11.80
CA SER A 16 -4.16 -10.41 -13.16
C SER A 16 -2.78 -9.75 -13.20
N ASP A 17 -2.17 -9.48 -12.04
CA ASP A 17 -0.85 -8.90 -11.96
C ASP A 17 0.25 -9.97 -12.06
N ASP A 18 1.49 -9.55 -11.90
CA ASP A 18 2.63 -10.43 -12.06
C ASP A 18 2.96 -11.23 -10.79
N THR A 19 2.57 -10.73 -9.63
CA THR A 19 2.92 -11.26 -8.30
C THR A 19 2.10 -10.57 -7.22
N ASN A 20 1.90 -11.23 -6.07
CA ASN A 20 1.16 -10.65 -4.96
C ASN A 20 2.04 -9.90 -3.94
N TRP A 21 1.43 -9.00 -3.20
CA TRP A 21 1.96 -8.54 -1.91
C TRP A 21 1.95 -9.71 -0.91
N ASN A 22 3.05 -9.92 -0.22
CA ASN A 22 3.19 -11.02 0.74
C ASN A 22 2.92 -10.49 2.15
N LEU A 23 2.05 -11.17 2.90
CA LEU A 23 1.87 -10.89 4.31
C LEU A 23 3.05 -11.45 5.09
N ARG A 24 3.79 -10.59 5.81
CA ARG A 24 4.79 -11.04 6.76
C ARG A 24 4.09 -11.47 8.04
N THR A 25 4.12 -12.76 8.35
CA THR A 25 3.69 -13.27 9.66
C THR A 25 4.87 -13.41 10.62
N SER A 26 4.61 -13.21 11.91
CA SER A 26 5.66 -13.29 12.94
C SER A 26 6.50 -14.58 12.83
N SER A 27 7.82 -14.39 12.79
CA SER A 27 8.89 -15.39 12.70
C SER A 27 9.15 -16.06 11.33
N ILE A 28 10.44 -16.07 10.98
CA ILE A 28 11.11 -16.62 9.78
C ILE A 28 11.10 -15.68 8.57
N VAL A 29 12.00 -14.69 8.55
CA VAL A 29 13.11 -14.61 7.57
C VAL A 29 14.16 -13.61 8.13
N LYS A 30 15.20 -14.11 8.79
CA LYS A 30 16.48 -13.38 8.89
C LYS A 30 17.18 -13.44 7.53
N MET A 31 16.73 -12.66 6.55
CA MET A 31 17.50 -12.38 5.33
C MET A 31 16.95 -11.13 4.66
N GLY A 32 17.68 -10.02 4.81
CA GLY A 32 17.56 -8.88 3.91
C GLY A 32 17.44 -7.54 4.60
N THR A 33 17.13 -6.54 3.78
CA THR A 33 17.04 -5.11 4.10
C THR A 33 15.59 -4.65 4.33
N ALA A 34 14.68 -5.62 4.47
CA ALA A 34 13.31 -5.40 4.97
C ALA A 34 13.35 -4.88 6.42
N PRO A 35 12.35 -4.09 6.86
CA PRO A 35 12.29 -3.57 8.22
C PRO A 35 12.51 -4.65 9.26
N ALA A 36 13.38 -4.41 10.24
CA ALA A 36 13.61 -5.37 11.32
C ALA A 36 12.33 -5.60 12.15
N THR A 37 11.50 -4.57 12.25
CA THR A 37 10.30 -4.50 13.07
C THR A 37 9.13 -3.95 12.27
N ASP A 38 7.95 -4.40 12.65
CA ASP A 38 6.68 -3.84 12.22
C ASP A 38 6.51 -2.37 12.65
N HIS A 39 5.67 -1.59 11.97
CA HIS A 39 5.45 -0.19 12.35
C HIS A 39 4.47 -0.06 13.52
N THR A 40 3.33 -0.76 13.46
CA THR A 40 2.27 -0.68 14.47
C THR A 40 2.75 -1.12 15.85
N LEU A 41 3.43 -2.27 15.93
CA LEU A 41 3.86 -2.85 17.20
C LEU A 41 5.30 -2.49 17.58
N GLN A 42 6.10 -1.98 16.63
CA GLN A 42 7.56 -1.77 16.79
C GLN A 42 8.31 -3.05 17.22
N GLU A 43 7.69 -4.21 17.03
CA GLU A 43 8.21 -5.52 17.42
C GLU A 43 8.53 -6.36 16.18
N PRO A 44 9.52 -7.28 16.24
CA PRO A 44 9.81 -8.21 15.15
C PRO A 44 8.66 -9.16 14.80
N SER A 45 7.64 -9.22 15.67
CA SER A 45 6.46 -10.07 15.56
C SER A 45 5.23 -9.38 14.97
N GLY A 46 5.26 -8.07 14.70
CA GLY A 46 4.12 -7.43 14.02
C GLY A 46 4.06 -7.78 12.53
N HIS A 47 2.94 -7.41 11.92
CA HIS A 47 2.57 -7.84 10.58
C HIS A 47 2.46 -6.67 9.63
N TYR A 48 3.10 -6.81 8.48
CA TYR A 48 2.97 -5.85 7.38
C TYR A 48 3.01 -6.58 6.05
N ILE A 49 2.59 -5.92 4.98
CA ILE A 49 2.68 -6.48 3.63
C ILE A 49 3.94 -5.98 2.92
N PHE A 50 4.58 -6.84 2.14
CA PHE A 50 5.80 -6.49 1.41
C PHE A 50 5.93 -7.21 0.07
N ILE A 51 6.74 -6.64 -0.81
CA ILE A 51 7.16 -7.33 -2.02
C ILE A 51 8.43 -8.11 -1.73
N LYS A 52 8.35 -9.43 -1.91
CA LYS A 52 9.49 -10.33 -1.74
C LYS A 52 10.40 -10.26 -2.98
N ASN A 53 11.52 -9.56 -2.87
CA ASN A 53 12.57 -9.70 -3.87
C ASN A 53 13.29 -11.04 -3.67
N SER A 54 13.42 -11.83 -4.74
CA SER A 54 14.12 -13.11 -4.73
C SER A 54 14.93 -13.28 -6.02
N LEU A 55 15.89 -14.19 -6.03
CA LEU A 55 16.70 -14.50 -7.23
C LEU A 55 15.85 -14.92 -8.44
N PHE A 56 14.64 -15.44 -8.18
CA PHE A 56 13.69 -15.87 -9.21
C PHE A 56 12.63 -14.80 -9.52
N HIS A 57 12.56 -13.73 -8.74
CA HIS A 57 11.68 -12.60 -9.03
C HIS A 57 12.36 -11.67 -10.03
N LEU A 58 11.75 -11.53 -11.20
CA LEU A 58 12.24 -10.64 -12.24
C LEU A 58 12.01 -9.16 -11.83
N PRO A 59 13.01 -8.29 -12.03
CA PRO A 59 12.81 -6.85 -11.88
C PRO A 59 11.67 -6.34 -12.77
N GLY A 60 10.88 -5.40 -12.27
CA GLY A 60 9.74 -4.83 -12.99
C GLY A 60 8.42 -5.57 -12.81
N LYS A 61 8.41 -6.73 -12.12
CA LYS A 61 7.18 -7.44 -11.75
C LYS A 61 6.31 -6.57 -10.83
N LYS A 62 5.02 -6.52 -11.13
CA LYS A 62 4.04 -5.67 -10.42
C LYS A 62 3.18 -6.48 -9.45
N ALA A 63 3.00 -5.94 -8.25
CA ALA A 63 2.02 -6.41 -7.27
C ALA A 63 1.00 -5.34 -6.96
N ARG A 64 -0.28 -5.65 -7.06
CA ARG A 64 -1.39 -4.74 -6.81
C ARG A 64 -2.30 -5.29 -5.73
N ILE A 65 -2.58 -4.46 -4.74
CA ILE A 65 -3.61 -4.72 -3.74
C ILE A 65 -4.60 -3.54 -3.71
N SER A 66 -5.88 -3.84 -3.69
CA SER A 66 -6.97 -2.87 -3.74
C SER A 66 -7.82 -2.88 -2.48
N SER A 67 -8.27 -1.69 -2.06
CA SER A 67 -9.18 -1.55 -0.92
C SER A 67 -10.55 -2.15 -1.23
N PRO A 68 -11.40 -2.39 -0.23
CA PRO A 68 -12.84 -2.47 -0.46
C PRO A 68 -13.36 -1.26 -1.25
N VAL A 69 -14.48 -1.42 -1.94
CA VAL A 69 -15.13 -0.33 -2.67
C VAL A 69 -15.64 0.70 -1.65
N LEU A 70 -15.18 1.94 -1.80
CA LEU A 70 -15.60 3.09 -1.02
C LEU A 70 -16.78 3.74 -1.73
N SER A 71 -17.94 3.74 -1.07
CA SER A 71 -19.15 4.32 -1.65
C SER A 71 -19.25 5.81 -1.39
N ARG A 72 -19.36 6.60 -2.46
CA ARG A 72 -19.55 8.05 -2.37
C ARG A 72 -20.98 8.44 -1.97
N ARG A 73 -21.95 7.53 -2.13
CA ARG A 73 -23.35 7.77 -1.74
C ARG A 73 -23.63 7.50 -0.27
N ASN A 74 -22.66 6.98 0.47
CA ASN A 74 -22.83 6.78 1.90
C ASN A 74 -22.94 8.15 2.58
N LYS A 75 -24.03 8.42 3.31
CA LYS A 75 -24.26 9.72 3.98
C LYS A 75 -23.21 10.05 5.05
N ASN A 76 -22.43 9.04 5.46
CA ASN A 76 -21.27 9.18 6.34
C ASN A 76 -19.97 9.47 5.58
N CYS A 77 -19.94 9.22 4.26
CA CYS A 77 -18.85 9.58 3.36
C CYS A 77 -19.24 10.88 2.63
N LYS A 78 -19.20 12.01 3.35
CA LYS A 78 -19.63 13.32 2.83
C LYS A 78 -18.53 13.92 1.96
N VAL A 79 -18.44 13.44 0.73
CA VAL A 79 -17.65 14.10 -0.32
C VAL A 79 -18.49 15.25 -0.90
N GLY A 80 -18.68 16.33 -0.13
CA GLY A 80 -19.57 17.43 -0.51
C GLY A 80 -18.94 18.80 -0.30
N SER A 81 -18.51 19.45 -1.39
CA SER A 81 -18.24 20.89 -1.61
C SER A 81 -17.56 21.75 -0.53
N SER A 82 -16.98 21.16 0.51
CA SER A 82 -16.05 21.83 1.41
C SER A 82 -14.72 21.10 1.33
N VAL A 83 -13.63 21.86 1.28
CA VAL A 83 -12.24 21.44 1.10
C VAL A 83 -11.73 20.65 2.32
N VAL A 84 -12.40 19.54 2.67
CA VAL A 84 -12.14 18.78 3.89
C VAL A 84 -12.02 17.29 3.56
N LEU A 85 -10.77 16.89 3.30
CA LEU A 85 -10.10 15.73 3.91
C LEU A 85 -10.78 14.35 3.85
N THR A 86 -11.34 13.93 2.71
CA THR A 86 -11.36 12.48 2.41
C THR A 86 -9.92 12.08 2.07
N GLY A 87 -9.19 11.61 3.07
CA GLY A 87 -7.77 11.34 2.98
C GLY A 87 -7.45 9.92 3.37
N MET A 88 -6.46 9.33 2.70
CA MET A 88 -5.89 8.06 3.12
C MET A 88 -4.52 8.31 3.74
N LEU A 89 -4.30 7.74 4.92
CA LEU A 89 -3.01 7.67 5.58
C LEU A 89 -2.47 6.25 5.50
N PHE A 90 -1.17 6.11 5.32
CA PHE A 90 -0.49 4.83 5.42
C PHE A 90 0.97 5.00 5.81
N CYS A 91 1.55 3.90 6.28
CA CYS A 91 2.95 3.76 6.57
C CYS A 91 3.63 2.96 5.45
N TYR A 92 4.82 3.38 5.08
CA TYR A 92 5.63 2.68 4.10
C TYR A 92 7.11 2.67 4.49
N HIS A 93 7.81 1.64 4.04
CA HIS A 93 9.28 1.56 4.13
C HIS A 93 9.82 1.17 2.77
N MET A 94 10.80 1.94 2.29
CA MET A 94 11.45 1.76 0.98
C MET A 94 12.94 1.99 1.14
N TYR A 95 13.71 0.92 1.24
CA TYR A 95 15.16 0.99 1.43
C TYR A 95 15.91 -0.04 0.60
N GLY A 96 17.02 0.41 -0.01
CA GLY A 96 17.92 -0.43 -0.79
C GLY A 96 18.40 0.26 -2.07
N ALA A 97 19.59 -0.11 -2.53
CA ALA A 97 20.26 0.56 -3.66
C ALA A 97 19.49 0.42 -4.99
N HIS A 98 18.68 -0.62 -5.11
CA HIS A 98 17.89 -0.94 -6.30
C HIS A 98 16.45 -1.27 -5.91
N VAL A 99 15.94 -0.66 -4.84
CA VAL A 99 14.54 -0.78 -4.44
C VAL A 99 13.69 -0.22 -5.57
N GLY A 100 12.56 -0.88 -5.83
CA GLY A 100 11.72 -0.52 -6.96
C GLY A 100 10.86 0.72 -6.69
N SER A 101 9.59 0.63 -7.07
CA SER A 101 8.67 1.77 -7.02
C SER A 101 7.39 1.42 -6.29
N LEU A 102 6.77 2.42 -5.67
CA LEU A 102 5.44 2.37 -5.12
C LEU A 102 4.57 3.40 -5.84
N ILE A 103 3.52 2.95 -6.50
CA ILE A 103 2.53 3.80 -7.15
C ILE A 103 1.18 3.56 -6.48
N VAL A 104 0.51 4.64 -6.08
CA VAL A 104 -0.82 4.58 -5.49
C VAL A 104 -1.82 5.21 -6.44
N TYR A 105 -2.91 4.50 -6.69
CA TYR A 105 -3.97 4.93 -7.59
C TYR A 105 -5.29 5.09 -6.86
N GLN A 106 -6.10 6.03 -7.34
CA GLN A 106 -7.55 6.01 -7.16
C GLN A 106 -8.18 5.38 -8.40
N ARG A 107 -8.89 4.27 -8.22
CA ARG A 107 -9.54 3.50 -9.30
C ARG A 107 -11.05 3.59 -9.16
N THR A 108 -11.74 4.12 -10.15
CA THR A 108 -13.22 4.14 -10.17
C THR A 108 -13.81 2.76 -10.46
N THR A 109 -15.10 2.54 -10.20
CA THR A 109 -15.76 1.28 -10.57
C THR A 109 -15.74 1.00 -12.08
N SER A 110 -15.68 2.05 -12.90
CA SER A 110 -15.50 2.03 -14.36
C SER A 110 -14.05 1.76 -14.79
N LYS A 111 -13.16 1.45 -13.84
CA LYS A 111 -11.74 1.11 -14.04
C LYS A 111 -10.88 2.25 -14.58
N HIS A 112 -11.31 3.50 -14.44
CA HIS A 112 -10.44 4.65 -14.65
C HIS A 112 -9.46 4.79 -13.48
N GLU A 113 -8.17 4.98 -13.76
CA GLU A 113 -7.13 5.07 -12.75
C GLU A 113 -6.44 6.44 -12.77
N GLN A 114 -6.48 7.12 -11.63
CA GLN A 114 -5.75 8.36 -11.34
C GLN A 114 -4.55 8.04 -10.45
N ILE A 115 -3.36 8.54 -10.79
CA ILE A 115 -2.19 8.43 -9.92
C ILE A 115 -2.30 9.45 -8.78
N LEU A 116 -2.25 8.97 -7.53
CA LEU A 116 -2.19 9.78 -6.32
C LEU A 116 -0.76 9.99 -5.83
N LEU A 117 0.11 8.99 -6.03
CA LEU A 117 1.48 8.99 -5.58
C LEU A 117 2.34 8.13 -6.48
N ASN A 118 3.58 8.55 -6.72
CA ASN A 118 4.63 7.74 -7.32
C ASN A 118 5.95 7.98 -6.57
N LEU A 119 6.44 6.95 -5.88
CA LEU A 119 7.74 6.92 -5.21
C LEU A 119 8.63 5.91 -5.91
N THR A 120 9.88 6.26 -6.15
CA THR A 120 10.86 5.37 -6.80
C THR A 120 12.19 5.46 -6.08
N GLY A 121 12.84 4.31 -5.88
CA GLY A 121 14.13 4.25 -5.22
C GLY A 121 14.06 4.45 -3.70
N SER A 122 15.23 4.46 -3.06
CA SER A 122 15.36 4.48 -1.61
C SER A 122 14.80 5.76 -1.01
N GLN A 123 13.90 5.63 -0.04
CA GLN A 123 13.29 6.75 0.69
C GLN A 123 13.88 6.91 2.11
N GLY A 124 14.71 5.96 2.55
CA GLY A 124 15.35 5.97 3.86
C GLY A 124 15.11 4.66 4.61
N ASN A 125 16.02 4.30 5.52
CA ASN A 125 15.90 3.08 6.31
C ASN A 125 15.06 3.28 7.58
N PHE A 126 13.83 3.76 7.41
CA PHE A 126 12.87 3.98 8.49
C PHE A 126 11.45 4.04 7.91
N TRP A 127 10.47 3.70 8.74
CA TRP A 127 9.07 3.83 8.37
C TRP A 127 8.67 5.30 8.19
N GLN A 128 7.87 5.56 7.16
CA GLN A 128 7.41 6.89 6.81
C GLN A 128 5.90 6.92 6.67
N HIS A 129 5.31 8.03 7.11
CA HIS A 129 3.89 8.27 6.96
C HIS A 129 3.61 9.06 5.69
N LYS A 130 2.54 8.71 4.99
CA LYS A 130 2.04 9.46 3.85
C LYS A 130 0.55 9.71 3.98
N ALA A 131 0.14 10.95 3.73
CA ALA A 131 -1.25 11.33 3.56
C ALA A 131 -1.53 11.56 2.07
N LEU A 132 -2.60 10.98 1.57
CA LEU A 132 -3.12 11.15 0.21
C LEU A 132 -4.44 11.88 0.27
N ILE A 133 -4.65 12.78 -0.68
CA ILE A 133 -5.94 13.44 -0.90
C ILE A 133 -6.66 12.62 -1.96
N LEU A 134 -7.88 12.17 -1.65
CA LEU A 134 -8.70 11.42 -2.60
C LEU A 134 -9.61 12.41 -3.35
N SER A 135 -9.63 12.30 -4.68
CA SER A 135 -10.42 13.20 -5.52
C SER A 135 -11.90 12.87 -5.41
N GLY A 136 -12.71 13.91 -5.22
CA GLY A 136 -14.15 13.80 -4.97
C GLY A 136 -15.05 14.25 -6.13
N ASP A 137 -14.49 14.63 -7.26
CA ASP A 137 -15.13 15.37 -8.37
C ASP A 137 -16.07 14.54 -9.27
N GLY A 138 -16.63 13.44 -8.78
CA GLY A 138 -17.60 12.62 -9.53
C GLY A 138 -18.61 11.92 -8.64
N GLU A 139 -19.50 11.11 -9.25
CA GLU A 139 -20.58 10.38 -8.55
C GLU A 139 -20.28 8.88 -8.37
N GLU A 140 -19.16 8.43 -8.93
CA GLU A 140 -18.84 7.01 -9.03
C GLU A 140 -18.08 6.48 -7.80
N ASP A 141 -18.42 5.29 -7.33
CA ASP A 141 -17.67 4.63 -6.25
C ASP A 141 -16.25 4.30 -6.71
N PHE A 142 -15.32 4.14 -5.76
CA PHE A 142 -13.91 3.97 -6.09
C PHE A 142 -13.17 3.08 -5.09
N GLN A 143 -11.96 2.68 -5.45
CA GLN A 143 -11.01 1.95 -4.62
C GLN A 143 -9.68 2.68 -4.61
N VAL A 144 -8.88 2.48 -3.56
CA VAL A 144 -7.46 2.82 -3.59
C VAL A 144 -6.66 1.57 -3.91
N VAL A 145 -5.69 1.69 -4.81
CA VAL A 145 -4.86 0.57 -5.29
C VAL A 145 -3.40 0.89 -5.05
N PHE A 146 -2.70 0.01 -4.34
CA PHE A 146 -1.25 0.07 -4.13
C PHE A 146 -0.57 -0.86 -5.13
N GLU A 147 0.14 -0.30 -6.10
CA GLU A 147 1.01 -1.04 -7.01
C GLU A 147 2.46 -0.90 -6.55
N GLY A 148 3.07 -2.01 -6.12
CA GLY A 148 4.50 -2.06 -5.91
C GLY A 148 5.18 -2.74 -7.11
N ILE A 149 6.30 -2.17 -7.54
CA ILE A 149 7.09 -2.66 -8.65
C ILE A 149 8.40 -3.21 -8.08
N ALA A 150 8.69 -4.48 -8.34
CA ALA A 150 9.87 -5.15 -7.84
C ALA A 150 11.16 -4.54 -8.41
N GLY A 151 12.11 -4.24 -7.52
CA GLY A 151 13.43 -3.74 -7.86
C GLY A 151 14.41 -4.84 -8.27
N LYS A 152 15.69 -4.49 -8.48
CA LYS A 152 16.75 -5.46 -8.79
C LYS A 152 17.45 -6.01 -7.55
N GLY A 153 17.30 -5.34 -6.41
CA GLY A 153 18.04 -5.69 -5.21
C GLY A 153 17.35 -6.79 -4.42
N LEU A 154 18.00 -7.95 -4.33
CA LEU A 154 17.60 -9.08 -3.47
C LEU A 154 17.52 -8.69 -1.98
N LYS A 155 18.30 -7.67 -1.62
CA LYS A 155 18.32 -6.93 -0.37
C LYS A 155 17.00 -6.26 -0.04
N ASP A 156 16.44 -5.64 -1.06
CA ASP A 156 15.74 -4.37 -0.94
C ASP A 156 14.27 -4.60 -0.53
N GLY A 157 13.78 -3.75 0.35
CA GLY A 157 12.44 -3.88 0.94
C GLY A 157 11.53 -2.75 0.49
N LEU A 158 10.38 -3.10 -0.09
CA LEU A 158 9.20 -2.25 -0.15
C LEU A 158 8.12 -2.88 0.72
N ALA A 159 7.72 -2.17 1.76
CA ALA A 159 6.71 -2.60 2.73
C ALA A 159 5.65 -1.53 2.94
N LEU A 160 4.43 -1.96 3.26
CA LEU A 160 3.28 -1.13 3.60
C LEU A 160 2.63 -1.62 4.89
N ASP A 161 2.14 -0.67 5.67
CA ASP A 161 1.47 -0.92 6.94
C ASP A 161 0.46 0.20 7.28
N ASP A 162 -0.39 -0.01 8.28
CA ASP A 162 -1.31 0.98 8.87
C ASP A 162 -2.22 1.72 7.85
N LEU A 163 -2.78 0.99 6.88
CA LEU A 163 -3.65 1.56 5.85
C LEU A 163 -4.96 2.09 6.45
N THR A 164 -5.13 3.41 6.45
CA THR A 164 -6.20 4.08 7.17
C THR A 164 -6.90 5.11 6.32
N PHE A 165 -8.23 4.99 6.19
CA PHE A 165 -9.07 6.04 5.64
C PHE A 165 -9.52 6.99 6.76
N SER A 166 -9.61 8.29 6.49
CA SER A 166 -10.18 9.26 7.42
C SER A 166 -11.64 8.92 7.69
N ARG A 167 -12.11 9.16 8.92
CA ARG A 167 -13.46 8.76 9.45
C ARG A 167 -14.66 9.34 8.69
N GLU A 168 -14.42 10.20 7.72
CA GLU A 168 -15.43 10.74 6.82
C GLU A 168 -15.57 9.88 5.56
N CYS A 169 -15.12 8.63 5.61
CA CYS A 169 -15.54 7.44 4.86
C CYS A 169 -15.33 6.20 5.77
#